data_AF-A0A379VQD4-F1
#
_entry.id   AF-A0A379VQD4-F1
#
_cell.length_a   1.000
_cell.length_b   1.000
_cell.length_c   1.000
_cell.angle_alpha   90.00
_cell.angle_beta   90.00
_cell.angle_gamma   90.00
#
_symmetry.space_group_name_H-M   'P 1'
#
loop_
_entity.id
_entity.type
_entity.pdbx_description
1 polymer ?
#
loop_
_entity_poly.entity_id
_entity_poly.type
_entity_poly.pdbx_seq_one_letter_code
_entity_poly.pdbx_strand_id
1 'polypeptide(L)'
;MKGKYKAALALLLLLILVPLTLLMTLGLWVPTLAGIWLPVGTRIALEQSPRLTRHGLVIPDLRYLVNDCSLAHITQAELTHPSRWLLNIKSLKLDAACLAKLPATEASPAAPRTLAQWQSMLPNTWINIDNVILAPWPEWQGKLAISMTPVIQQIRYQGEKVKFQGQLRGQALTVSQLEIAALANQPPVSLAGEFMLPLVPDGLPVSGHAAATLRLPQEPLLVDAELEWRDNAGQLIVMARGNPDPILDLPWAVTRQRLTISDGRWNWPYQGFPLSGRLAFNIDNWQAGPDNARVSGRLNILTQGDAGKANAVLTIGPGKLSMDSSEMPLQLTGEAKQKDLIFYAVLPAMFRGSLADPQLTFAPGALLRSRGRVIDALDIDEIRWPLAGVKVTPRGVDGRLQAILRAHEK
;
A
#
# COMPACT_ATOMS: atom_id res chain seq x y z
N MET A 1 -68.86 18.86 -32.04
CA MET A 1 -67.89 17.74 -32.04
C MET A 1 -66.41 18.13 -32.28
N LYS A 2 -66.01 19.42 -32.25
CA LYS A 2 -64.64 19.85 -32.65
C LYS A 2 -63.65 20.15 -31.51
N GLY A 3 -64.09 20.25 -30.25
CA GLY A 3 -63.23 20.62 -29.11
C GLY A 3 -62.47 19.45 -28.47
N LYS A 4 -63.15 18.31 -28.24
CA LYS A 4 -62.57 17.14 -27.56
C LYS A 4 -61.44 16.46 -28.36
N TYR A 5 -61.58 16.37 -29.69
CA TYR A 5 -60.54 15.82 -30.55
C TYR A 5 -59.28 16.69 -30.62
N LYS A 6 -59.42 18.03 -30.60
CA LYS A 6 -58.27 18.95 -30.55
C LYS A 6 -57.50 18.84 -29.23
N ALA A 7 -58.23 18.70 -28.11
CA ALA A 7 -57.63 18.49 -26.80
C ALA A 7 -56.91 17.14 -26.71
N ALA A 8 -57.53 16.06 -27.22
CA ALA A 8 -56.90 14.74 -27.27
C ALA A 8 -55.64 14.73 -28.18
N LEU A 9 -55.69 15.40 -29.33
CA LEU A 9 -54.54 15.50 -30.23
C LEU A 9 -53.41 16.34 -29.61
N ALA A 10 -53.74 17.44 -28.93
CA ALA A 10 -52.76 18.26 -28.22
C ALA A 10 -52.11 17.50 -27.06
N LEU A 11 -52.89 16.73 -26.31
CA LEU A 11 -52.38 15.87 -25.23
C LEU A 11 -51.44 14.79 -25.78
N LEU A 12 -51.83 14.14 -26.88
CA LEU A 12 -51.01 13.11 -27.53
C LEU A 12 -49.72 13.70 -28.12
N LEU A 13 -49.80 14.89 -28.71
CA LEU A 13 -48.63 15.63 -29.19
C LEU A 13 -47.68 16.00 -28.04
N LEU A 14 -48.23 16.46 -26.92
CA LEU A 14 -47.47 16.75 -25.70
C LEU A 14 -46.80 15.49 -25.14
N LEU A 15 -47.53 14.38 -25.10
CA LEU A 15 -47.04 13.07 -24.65
C LEU A 15 -45.90 12.51 -25.53
N ILE A 16 -45.78 12.97 -26.77
CA ILE A 16 -44.67 12.62 -27.66
C ILE A 16 -43.54 13.65 -27.57
N LEU A 17 -43.86 14.95 -27.64
CA LEU A 17 -42.87 16.03 -27.68
C LEU A 17 -42.11 16.18 -26.36
N VAL A 18 -42.77 16.02 -25.22
CA VAL A 18 -42.12 16.14 -23.90
C VAL A 18 -41.03 15.08 -23.71
N PRO A 19 -41.28 13.76 -23.89
CA PRO A 19 -40.21 12.78 -23.78
C PRO A 19 -39.16 12.95 -24.89
N LEU A 20 -39.53 13.36 -26.10
CA LEU A 20 -38.57 13.61 -27.18
C LEU A 20 -37.62 14.77 -26.84
N THR A 21 -38.15 15.86 -26.30
CA THR A 21 -37.36 17.04 -25.87
C THR A 21 -36.50 16.70 -24.65
N LEU A 22 -37.01 15.94 -23.69
CA LEU A 22 -36.21 15.40 -22.56
C LEU A 22 -35.07 14.51 -23.05
N LEU A 23 -35.33 13.63 -24.02
CA LEU A 23 -34.31 12.79 -24.65
C LEU A 23 -33.25 13.63 -25.37
N MET A 24 -33.65 14.65 -26.13
CA MET A 24 -32.70 15.52 -26.85
C MET A 24 -31.89 16.43 -25.93
N THR A 25 -32.38 16.72 -24.73
CA THR A 25 -31.72 17.60 -23.75
C THR A 25 -31.01 16.82 -22.62
N LEU A 26 -30.83 15.50 -22.77
CA LEU A 26 -30.15 14.63 -21.80
C LEU A 26 -28.85 15.23 -21.25
N GLY A 27 -28.00 15.81 -22.12
CA GLY A 27 -26.74 16.42 -21.70
C GLY A 27 -26.87 17.60 -20.74
N LEU A 28 -28.03 18.27 -20.70
CA LEU A 28 -28.27 19.48 -19.91
C LEU A 28 -28.82 19.19 -18.51
N TRP A 29 -29.71 18.20 -18.38
CA TRP A 29 -30.39 17.90 -17.10
C TRP A 29 -29.84 16.67 -16.39
N VAL A 30 -29.19 15.73 -17.09
CA VAL A 30 -28.59 14.55 -16.44
C VAL A 30 -27.53 14.95 -15.41
N PRO A 31 -26.60 15.90 -15.70
CA PRO A 31 -25.64 16.36 -14.71
C PRO A 31 -26.28 16.92 -13.43
N THR A 32 -27.36 17.69 -13.57
CA THR A 32 -28.02 18.34 -12.42
C THR A 32 -28.81 17.32 -11.59
N LEU A 33 -29.49 16.36 -12.21
CA LEU A 33 -30.17 15.29 -11.48
C LEU A 33 -29.18 14.29 -10.85
N ALA A 34 -28.09 13.95 -11.55
CA ALA A 34 -27.05 13.10 -10.99
C ALA A 34 -26.42 13.75 -9.76
N GLY A 35 -26.27 15.09 -9.75
CA GLY A 35 -25.78 15.88 -8.62
C GLY A 35 -26.50 15.62 -7.28
N ILE A 36 -27.78 15.21 -7.30
CA ILE A 36 -28.55 14.88 -6.08
C ILE A 36 -27.99 13.63 -5.38
N TRP A 37 -27.42 12.70 -6.16
CA TRP A 37 -26.91 11.42 -5.68
C TRP A 37 -25.38 11.40 -5.58
N LEU A 38 -24.72 12.47 -6.02
CA LEU A 38 -23.28 12.62 -5.96
C LEU A 38 -22.84 13.21 -4.62
N PRO A 39 -21.63 12.89 -4.14
CA PRO A 39 -21.05 13.55 -2.98
C PRO A 39 -20.99 15.07 -3.14
N VAL A 40 -21.07 15.78 -2.01
CA VAL A 40 -20.95 17.24 -1.98
C VAL A 40 -19.62 17.66 -2.63
N GLY A 41 -19.66 18.73 -3.45
CA GLY A 41 -18.46 19.24 -4.13
C GLY A 41 -18.04 18.44 -5.36
N THR A 42 -18.82 17.43 -5.78
CA THR A 42 -18.57 16.71 -7.03
C THR A 42 -19.67 16.93 -8.06
N ARG A 43 -19.30 16.86 -9.34
CA ARG A 43 -20.22 17.04 -10.46
C ARG A 43 -19.81 16.20 -11.65
N ILE A 44 -20.79 15.87 -12.47
CA ILE A 44 -20.57 15.26 -13.77
C ILE A 44 -20.64 16.35 -14.83
N ALA A 45 -19.79 16.29 -15.85
CA ALA A 45 -19.86 17.12 -17.04
C ALA A 45 -19.84 16.23 -18.28
N LEU A 46 -20.68 16.59 -19.25
CA LEU A 46 -20.81 15.92 -20.54
C LEU A 46 -20.44 16.95 -21.61
N GLU A 47 -19.28 16.81 -22.26
CA GLU A 47 -18.91 17.68 -23.39
C GLU A 47 -19.79 17.39 -24.63
N GLN A 48 -20.25 16.14 -24.75
CA GLN A 48 -21.14 15.70 -25.81
C GLN A 48 -22.37 15.03 -25.22
N SER A 49 -23.54 15.35 -25.78
CA SER A 49 -24.80 14.73 -25.33
C SER A 49 -24.79 13.22 -25.60
N PRO A 50 -25.21 12.40 -24.63
CA PRO A 50 -25.44 10.97 -24.83
C PRO A 50 -26.41 10.72 -25.98
N ARG A 51 -26.19 9.64 -26.74
CA ARG A 51 -27.01 9.25 -27.89
C ARG A 51 -27.68 7.92 -27.60
N LEU A 52 -29.00 7.89 -27.70
CA LEU A 52 -29.74 6.64 -27.63
C LEU A 52 -29.71 5.97 -29.01
N THR A 53 -29.30 4.70 -29.04
CA THR A 53 -29.31 3.85 -30.23
C THR A 53 -30.38 2.75 -30.06
N ARG A 54 -30.63 1.96 -31.11
CA ARG A 54 -31.55 0.81 -31.02
C ARG A 54 -31.10 -0.25 -30.02
N HIS A 55 -29.81 -0.29 -29.67
CA HIS A 55 -29.22 -1.36 -28.86
C HIS A 55 -28.75 -0.88 -27.47
N GLY A 56 -28.76 0.43 -27.21
CA GLY A 56 -28.33 1.00 -25.93
C GLY A 56 -28.01 2.48 -25.97
N LEU A 57 -27.47 2.99 -24.87
CA LEU A 57 -27.05 4.37 -24.68
C LEU A 57 -25.54 4.51 -24.92
N VAL A 58 -25.16 5.37 -25.85
CA VAL A 58 -23.76 5.72 -26.13
C VAL A 58 -23.44 7.05 -25.47
N ILE A 59 -22.40 7.08 -24.65
CA ILE A 59 -21.90 8.26 -23.93
C ILE A 59 -20.49 8.55 -24.48
N PRO A 60 -20.34 9.53 -25.39
CA PRO A 60 -19.06 9.78 -26.06
C PRO A 60 -17.96 10.25 -25.10
N ASP A 61 -18.33 11.12 -24.15
CA ASP A 61 -17.42 11.78 -23.23
C ASP A 61 -18.16 12.06 -21.91
N LEU A 62 -17.55 11.72 -20.78
CA LEU A 62 -18.07 11.98 -19.45
C LEU A 62 -16.91 12.31 -18.51
N ARG A 63 -16.96 13.48 -17.87
CA ARG A 63 -16.01 13.89 -16.84
C ARG A 63 -16.67 13.89 -15.48
N TYR A 64 -15.98 13.36 -14.49
CA TYR A 64 -16.33 13.48 -13.09
C TYR A 64 -15.34 14.42 -12.42
N LEU A 65 -15.86 15.53 -11.91
CA LEU A 65 -15.09 16.63 -11.38
C LEU A 65 -15.29 16.73 -9.87
N VAL A 66 -14.22 17.03 -9.15
CA VAL A 66 -14.24 17.45 -7.75
C VAL A 66 -13.84 18.92 -7.74
N ASN A 67 -14.78 19.80 -7.42
CA ASN A 67 -14.70 21.23 -7.71
C ASN A 67 -14.40 21.47 -9.21
N ASP A 68 -13.19 21.96 -9.52
CA ASP A 68 -12.69 22.17 -10.89
C ASP A 68 -11.64 21.14 -11.33
N CYS A 69 -11.38 20.11 -10.51
CA CYS A 69 -10.39 19.06 -10.79
C CYS A 69 -11.07 17.86 -11.45
N SER A 70 -10.63 17.47 -12.65
CA SER A 70 -11.18 16.30 -13.35
C SER A 70 -10.64 14.99 -12.74
N LEU A 71 -11.35 14.46 -11.74
CA LEU A 71 -10.97 13.23 -11.05
C LEU A 71 -11.03 12.00 -11.96
N ALA A 72 -12.08 11.89 -12.78
CA ALA A 72 -12.22 10.81 -13.74
C ALA A 72 -12.67 11.33 -15.10
N HIS A 73 -12.13 10.78 -16.17
CA HIS A 73 -12.52 11.08 -17.54
C HIS A 73 -12.77 9.78 -18.29
N ILE A 74 -14.02 9.59 -18.69
CA ILE A 74 -14.51 8.42 -19.43
C ILE A 74 -14.72 8.84 -20.88
N THR A 75 -14.22 8.01 -21.79
CA THR A 75 -14.39 8.20 -23.23
C THR A 75 -14.95 6.94 -23.87
N GLN A 76 -15.91 7.15 -24.78
CA GLN A 76 -16.61 6.11 -25.52
C GLN A 76 -17.16 5.00 -24.60
N ALA A 77 -18.12 5.38 -23.76
CA ALA A 77 -18.88 4.44 -22.96
C ALA A 77 -20.17 4.02 -23.69
N GLU A 78 -20.52 2.75 -23.57
CA GLU A 78 -21.74 2.16 -24.13
C GLU A 78 -22.44 1.36 -23.03
N LEU A 79 -23.69 1.71 -22.76
CA LEU A 79 -24.55 1.03 -21.81
C LEU A 79 -25.67 0.32 -22.55
N THR A 80 -25.71 -1.00 -22.42
CA THR A 80 -26.76 -1.85 -23.01
C THR A 80 -27.43 -2.68 -21.93
N HIS A 81 -28.64 -3.18 -22.21
CA HIS A 81 -29.37 -4.06 -21.30
C HIS A 81 -30.09 -5.17 -22.07
N PRO A 82 -29.37 -6.19 -22.55
CA PRO A 82 -30.01 -7.39 -23.10
C PRO A 82 -30.71 -8.17 -21.99
N SER A 83 -29.97 -8.96 -21.20
CA SER A 83 -30.47 -9.71 -20.03
C SER A 83 -29.89 -9.22 -18.70
N ARG A 84 -28.76 -8.50 -18.76
CA ARG A 84 -28.04 -7.86 -17.65
C ARG A 84 -27.53 -6.53 -18.15
N TRP A 85 -27.32 -5.57 -17.24
CA TRP A 85 -26.66 -4.32 -17.61
C TRP A 85 -25.23 -4.63 -18.08
N LEU A 86 -24.85 -4.09 -19.23
CA LEU A 86 -23.50 -4.21 -19.76
C LEU A 86 -22.99 -2.80 -20.07
N LEU A 87 -21.98 -2.37 -19.31
CA LEU A 87 -21.28 -1.11 -19.49
C LEU A 87 -19.89 -1.39 -20.07
N ASN A 88 -19.68 -1.03 -21.33
CA ASN A 88 -18.36 -1.08 -21.95
C ASN A 88 -17.79 0.33 -22.00
N ILE A 89 -16.54 0.51 -21.60
CA ILE A 89 -15.83 1.79 -21.59
C ILE A 89 -14.51 1.59 -22.32
N LYS A 90 -14.26 2.38 -23.36
CA LYS A 90 -12.98 2.27 -24.09
C LYS A 90 -11.79 2.79 -23.28
N SER A 91 -11.95 3.94 -22.63
CA SER A 91 -10.88 4.49 -21.80
C SER A 91 -11.43 5.26 -20.61
N LEU A 92 -10.86 4.98 -19.44
CA LEU A 92 -11.08 5.66 -18.17
C LEU A 92 -9.73 6.21 -17.70
N LYS A 93 -9.61 7.53 -17.62
CA LYS A 93 -8.46 8.20 -17.01
C LYS A 93 -8.83 8.66 -15.60
N LEU A 94 -8.05 8.28 -14.60
CA LEU A 94 -8.18 8.70 -13.21
C LEU A 94 -7.01 9.60 -12.83
N ASP A 95 -7.28 10.73 -12.18
CA ASP A 95 -6.24 11.66 -11.70
C ASP A 95 -6.08 11.55 -10.19
N ALA A 96 -4.95 10.97 -9.75
CA ALA A 96 -4.68 10.77 -8.33
C ALA A 96 -4.49 12.09 -7.57
N ALA A 97 -3.99 13.15 -8.23
CA ALA A 97 -3.81 14.45 -7.60
C ALA A 97 -5.16 15.12 -7.26
N CYS A 98 -6.22 14.80 -8.02
CA CYS A 98 -7.58 15.26 -7.71
C CYS A 98 -8.21 14.52 -6.52
N LEU A 99 -7.73 13.32 -6.16
CA LEU A 99 -8.34 12.49 -5.13
C LEU A 99 -8.24 13.13 -3.73
N ALA A 100 -7.14 13.83 -3.45
CA ALA A 100 -6.94 14.57 -2.21
C ALA A 100 -7.89 15.78 -2.02
N LYS A 101 -8.58 16.21 -3.08
CA LYS A 101 -9.56 17.30 -3.02
C LYS A 101 -10.97 16.84 -2.66
N LEU A 102 -11.20 15.53 -2.56
CA LEU A 102 -12.48 15.00 -2.09
C LEU A 102 -12.70 15.47 -0.64
N PRO A 103 -13.88 16.04 -0.33
CA PRO A 103 -14.16 16.43 1.04
C PRO A 103 -14.15 15.19 1.93
N ALA A 104 -13.54 15.31 3.11
CA ALA A 104 -13.74 14.34 4.17
C ALA A 104 -15.24 14.26 4.42
N THR A 105 -15.85 13.10 4.14
CA THR A 105 -17.30 12.95 4.20
C THR A 105 -17.75 13.24 5.62
N GLU A 106 -18.43 14.37 5.85
CA GLU A 106 -19.17 14.57 7.09
C GLU A 106 -20.18 13.43 7.20
N ALA A 107 -20.24 12.79 8.37
CA ALA A 107 -21.14 11.66 8.59
C ALA A 107 -22.57 12.10 8.27
N SER A 108 -23.12 11.57 7.17
CA SER A 108 -24.51 11.81 6.82
C SER A 108 -25.39 11.38 7.99
N PRO A 109 -26.43 12.16 8.36
CA PRO A 109 -27.33 11.83 9.46
C PRO A 109 -28.15 10.54 9.21
N ALA A 110 -28.07 9.95 8.01
CA ALA A 110 -28.60 8.62 7.74
C ALA A 110 -27.68 7.53 8.33
N ALA A 111 -28.27 6.51 8.98
CA ALA A 111 -27.52 5.39 9.53
C ALA A 111 -26.58 4.76 8.47
N PRO A 112 -25.32 4.45 8.83
CA PRO A 112 -24.36 3.89 7.89
C PRO A 112 -24.88 2.57 7.32
N ARG A 113 -24.92 2.46 6.00
CA ARG A 113 -25.40 1.25 5.32
C ARG A 113 -24.38 0.13 5.44
N THR A 114 -24.85 -1.07 5.76
CA THR A 114 -23.98 -2.24 5.83
C THR A 114 -23.55 -2.70 4.44
N LEU A 115 -22.45 -3.45 4.35
CA LEU A 115 -21.97 -4.05 3.11
C LEU A 115 -23.05 -4.91 2.44
N ALA A 116 -23.78 -5.70 3.21
CA ALA A 116 -24.89 -6.52 2.70
C ALA A 116 -26.03 -5.66 2.11
N GLN A 117 -26.35 -4.52 2.74
CA GLN A 117 -27.34 -3.59 2.19
C GLN A 117 -26.86 -2.98 0.87
N TRP A 118 -25.60 -2.56 0.79
CA TRP A 118 -24.99 -2.08 -0.45
C TRP A 118 -25.06 -3.14 -1.55
N GLN A 119 -24.64 -4.38 -1.24
CA GLN A 119 -24.66 -5.49 -2.16
C GLN A 119 -26.08 -5.77 -2.66
N SER A 120 -27.09 -5.75 -1.79
CA SER A 120 -28.49 -5.98 -2.18
C SER A 120 -29.06 -4.98 -3.19
N MET A 121 -28.48 -3.77 -3.26
CA MET A 121 -28.88 -2.73 -4.20
C MET A 121 -28.15 -2.82 -5.55
N LEU A 122 -27.12 -3.68 -5.68
CA LEU A 122 -26.35 -3.79 -6.90
C LEU A 122 -27.14 -4.53 -7.99
N PRO A 123 -27.36 -3.92 -9.16
CA PRO A 123 -28.00 -4.60 -10.28
C PRO A 123 -27.07 -5.68 -10.86
N ASN A 124 -27.65 -6.68 -11.52
CA ASN A 124 -26.90 -7.67 -12.29
C ASN A 124 -26.19 -6.96 -13.46
N THR A 125 -24.89 -6.75 -13.33
CA THR A 125 -24.12 -5.87 -14.23
C THR A 125 -22.77 -6.47 -14.59
N TRP A 126 -22.36 -6.26 -15.84
CA TRP A 126 -20.99 -6.40 -16.31
C TRP A 126 -20.44 -5.02 -16.67
N ILE A 127 -19.24 -4.72 -16.19
CA ILE A 127 -18.50 -3.50 -16.53
C ILE A 127 -17.17 -3.93 -17.13
N ASN A 128 -16.91 -3.54 -18.37
CA ASN A 128 -15.63 -3.77 -19.02
C ASN A 128 -15.01 -2.41 -19.36
N ILE A 129 -13.76 -2.21 -18.96
CA ILE A 129 -12.98 -1.03 -19.28
C ILE A 129 -11.71 -1.48 -19.99
N ASP A 130 -11.57 -1.11 -21.26
CA ASP A 130 -10.46 -1.58 -22.11
C ASP A 130 -9.13 -0.93 -21.74
N ASN A 131 -9.16 0.28 -21.21
CA ASN A 131 -7.97 0.99 -20.77
C ASN A 131 -8.26 1.88 -19.56
N VAL A 132 -7.75 1.49 -18.40
CA VAL A 132 -7.74 2.29 -17.18
C VAL A 132 -6.37 2.93 -17.05
N ILE A 133 -6.31 4.26 -17.11
CA ILE A 133 -5.06 5.04 -17.00
C ILE A 133 -5.08 5.77 -15.67
N LEU A 134 -4.05 5.57 -14.84
CA LEU A 134 -3.87 6.29 -13.58
C LEU A 134 -2.82 7.39 -13.78
N ALA A 135 -3.19 8.66 -13.72
CA ALA A 135 -2.26 9.77 -13.82
C ALA A 135 -1.68 10.13 -12.43
N PRO A 136 -0.36 10.42 -12.33
CA PRO A 136 0.62 10.53 -13.41
C PRO A 136 1.40 9.24 -13.71
N TRP A 137 0.90 8.07 -13.32
CA TRP A 137 1.60 6.77 -13.43
C TRP A 137 1.02 5.85 -14.53
N PRO A 138 1.20 6.16 -15.82
CA PRO A 138 0.64 5.39 -16.94
C PRO A 138 1.17 3.95 -16.99
N GLU A 139 2.30 3.64 -16.37
CA GLU A 139 2.87 2.29 -16.30
C GLU A 139 1.98 1.27 -15.56
N TRP A 140 1.01 1.74 -14.78
CA TRP A 140 0.03 0.88 -14.11
C TRP A 140 -1.24 0.65 -14.91
N GLN A 141 -1.29 1.11 -16.17
CA GLN A 141 -2.48 0.98 -16.99
C GLN A 141 -2.85 -0.48 -17.30
N GLY A 142 -4.12 -0.72 -17.59
CA GLY A 142 -4.62 -2.06 -17.83
C GLY A 142 -6.12 -2.14 -18.08
N LYS A 143 -6.60 -3.36 -18.28
CA LYS A 143 -8.01 -3.68 -18.49
C LYS A 143 -8.69 -3.97 -17.16
N LEU A 144 -9.90 -3.47 -16.96
CA LEU A 144 -10.73 -3.76 -15.78
C LEU A 144 -12.02 -4.43 -16.22
N ALA A 145 -12.30 -5.61 -15.67
CA ALA A 145 -13.57 -6.31 -15.84
C ALA A 145 -14.20 -6.53 -14.46
N ILE A 146 -15.46 -6.12 -14.31
CA ILE A 146 -16.23 -6.29 -13.09
C ILE A 146 -17.51 -7.04 -13.44
N SER A 147 -17.80 -8.10 -12.69
CA SER A 147 -19.11 -8.74 -12.71
C SER A 147 -19.73 -8.60 -11.34
N MET A 148 -20.94 -8.05 -11.28
CA MET A 148 -21.63 -7.84 -10.02
C MET A 148 -23.05 -8.39 -10.09
N THR A 149 -23.43 -9.00 -8.98
CA THR A 149 -24.78 -9.45 -8.63
C THR A 149 -25.04 -9.02 -7.18
N PRO A 150 -26.28 -9.10 -6.69
CA PRO A 150 -26.57 -8.83 -5.28
C PRO A 150 -25.81 -9.70 -4.28
N VAL A 151 -25.28 -10.85 -4.71
CA VAL A 151 -24.65 -11.85 -3.83
C VAL A 151 -23.13 -11.92 -4.01
N ILE A 152 -22.67 -11.78 -5.26
CA ILE A 152 -21.27 -11.96 -5.64
C ILE A 152 -20.80 -10.77 -6.48
N GLN A 153 -19.65 -10.21 -6.14
CA GLN A 153 -18.94 -9.22 -6.94
C GLN A 153 -17.55 -9.75 -7.27
N GLN A 154 -17.22 -9.82 -8.56
CA GLN A 154 -15.94 -10.28 -9.08
C GLN A 154 -15.25 -9.11 -9.78
N ILE A 155 -13.97 -8.93 -9.49
CA ILE A 155 -13.14 -7.89 -10.08
C ILE A 155 -11.92 -8.57 -10.67
N ARG A 156 -11.60 -8.22 -11.91
CA ARG A 156 -10.39 -8.64 -12.60
C ARG A 156 -9.71 -7.43 -13.21
N TYR A 157 -8.45 -7.22 -12.87
CA TYR A 157 -7.60 -6.21 -13.45
C TYR A 157 -6.42 -6.88 -14.15
N GLN A 158 -6.13 -6.47 -15.38
CA GLN A 158 -5.07 -7.03 -16.20
C GLN A 158 -4.24 -5.88 -16.81
N GLY A 159 -3.13 -5.56 -16.18
CA GLY A 159 -2.10 -4.65 -16.68
C GLY A 159 -0.77 -5.38 -16.88
N GLU A 160 0.23 -4.63 -17.35
CA GLU A 160 1.61 -5.13 -17.51
C GLU A 160 2.30 -5.27 -16.14
N LYS A 161 2.22 -4.23 -15.30
CA LYS A 161 2.84 -4.21 -13.97
C LYS A 161 1.97 -4.75 -12.84
N VAL A 162 0.66 -4.83 -13.06
CA VAL A 162 -0.28 -5.29 -12.04
C VAL A 162 -1.33 -6.21 -12.63
N LYS A 163 -1.55 -7.34 -11.97
CA LYS A 163 -2.71 -8.20 -12.21
C LYS A 163 -3.43 -8.43 -10.90
N PHE A 164 -4.75 -8.39 -10.95
CA PHE A 164 -5.58 -8.62 -9.78
C PHE A 164 -6.79 -9.45 -10.16
N GLN A 165 -7.12 -10.43 -9.33
CA GLN A 165 -8.37 -11.16 -9.40
C GLN A 165 -8.90 -11.37 -7.99
N GLY A 166 -10.09 -10.84 -7.75
CA GLY A 166 -10.76 -10.90 -6.46
C GLY A 166 -12.25 -11.18 -6.60
N GLN A 167 -12.81 -11.82 -5.58
CA GLN A 167 -14.23 -12.10 -5.46
C GLN A 167 -14.71 -11.74 -4.05
N LEU A 168 -15.78 -10.98 -3.96
CA LEU A 168 -16.48 -10.65 -2.73
C LEU A 168 -17.84 -11.36 -2.69
N ARG A 169 -18.11 -12.07 -1.60
CA ARG A 169 -19.42 -12.68 -1.29
C ARG A 169 -19.80 -12.36 0.16
N GLY A 170 -20.80 -11.50 0.34
CA GLY A 170 -21.08 -10.96 1.67
C GLY A 170 -19.86 -10.17 2.17
N GLN A 171 -19.32 -10.57 3.33
CA GLN A 171 -18.08 -10.00 3.89
C GLN A 171 -16.81 -10.75 3.46
N ALA A 172 -16.93 -11.93 2.85
CA ALA A 172 -15.78 -12.75 2.48
C ALA A 172 -15.20 -12.27 1.14
N LEU A 173 -14.01 -11.68 1.19
CA LEU A 173 -13.20 -11.30 0.05
C LEU A 173 -12.12 -12.35 -0.18
N THR A 174 -12.15 -13.03 -1.31
CA THR A 174 -11.09 -13.94 -1.76
C THR A 174 -10.28 -13.25 -2.85
N VAL A 175 -8.99 -13.05 -2.64
CA VAL A 175 -8.03 -12.61 -3.65
C VAL A 175 -7.31 -13.85 -4.16
N SER A 176 -7.66 -14.29 -5.36
CA SER A 176 -7.04 -15.47 -5.98
C SER A 176 -5.72 -15.14 -6.67
N GLN A 177 -5.51 -13.88 -7.04
CA GLN A 177 -4.28 -13.43 -7.67
C GLN A 177 -4.08 -11.94 -7.43
N LEU A 178 -2.90 -11.57 -6.94
CA LEU A 178 -2.37 -10.22 -6.99
C LEU A 178 -0.89 -10.32 -7.38
N GLU A 179 -0.55 -9.89 -8.58
CA GLU A 179 0.84 -9.83 -9.06
C GLU A 179 1.25 -8.37 -9.21
N ILE A 180 2.37 -7.97 -8.62
CA ILE A 180 2.89 -6.61 -8.69
C ILE A 180 4.37 -6.63 -9.12
N ALA A 181 4.66 -6.08 -10.29
CA ALA A 181 6.03 -5.85 -10.78
C ALA A 181 6.50 -4.44 -10.39
N ALA A 182 6.86 -4.27 -9.11
CA ALA A 182 7.26 -2.96 -8.57
C ALA A 182 8.67 -2.53 -8.99
N LEU A 183 9.59 -3.48 -9.16
CA LEU A 183 11.01 -3.22 -9.45
C LEU A 183 11.37 -3.70 -10.85
N ALA A 184 12.08 -2.85 -11.61
CA ALA A 184 12.56 -3.21 -12.93
C ALA A 184 13.52 -4.41 -12.85
N ASN A 185 13.40 -5.35 -13.79
CA ASN A 185 14.22 -6.56 -13.89
C ASN A 185 14.14 -7.52 -12.68
N GLN A 186 13.08 -7.44 -11.88
CA GLN A 186 12.80 -8.41 -10.81
C GLN A 186 11.49 -9.15 -11.08
N PRO A 187 11.35 -10.42 -10.63
CA PRO A 187 10.08 -11.12 -10.74
C PRO A 187 8.98 -10.40 -9.94
N PRO A 188 7.72 -10.47 -10.38
CA PRO A 188 6.62 -9.85 -9.66
C PRO A 188 6.42 -10.51 -8.30
N VAL A 189 6.00 -9.71 -7.33
CA VAL A 189 5.50 -10.22 -6.03
C VAL A 189 4.10 -10.79 -6.27
N SER A 190 3.87 -12.02 -5.84
CA SER A 190 2.57 -12.68 -5.94
C SER A 190 1.92 -12.80 -4.56
N LEU A 191 0.64 -12.47 -4.46
CA LEU A 191 -0.16 -12.56 -3.24
C LEU A 191 -1.51 -13.21 -3.55
N ALA A 192 -1.95 -14.08 -2.64
CA ALA A 192 -3.29 -14.63 -2.60
C ALA A 192 -3.77 -14.65 -1.14
N GLY A 193 -5.08 -14.62 -0.92
CA GLY A 193 -5.59 -14.61 0.45
C GLY A 193 -7.10 -14.53 0.56
N GLU A 194 -7.58 -14.76 1.77
CA GLU A 194 -8.97 -14.66 2.17
C GLU A 194 -9.11 -13.66 3.30
N PHE A 195 -10.06 -12.74 3.15
CA PHE A 195 -10.25 -11.60 4.04
C PHE A 195 -11.71 -11.49 4.42
N MET A 196 -11.98 -11.10 5.65
CA MET A 196 -13.31 -10.75 6.13
C MET A 196 -13.41 -9.24 6.29
N LEU A 197 -14.17 -8.61 5.39
CA LEU A 197 -14.44 -7.18 5.44
C LEU A 197 -15.37 -6.84 6.63
N PRO A 198 -15.29 -5.60 7.16
CA PRO A 198 -16.20 -5.15 8.20
C PRO A 198 -17.65 -5.05 7.71
N LEU A 199 -18.60 -5.09 8.65
CA LEU A 199 -20.04 -4.94 8.36
C LEU A 199 -20.37 -3.60 7.72
N VAL A 200 -19.70 -2.53 8.15
CA VAL A 200 -19.77 -1.19 7.57
C VAL A 200 -18.45 -0.96 6.83
N PRO A 201 -18.45 -0.51 5.56
CA PRO A 201 -17.23 -0.36 4.76
C PRO A 201 -16.48 0.95 5.10
N ASP A 202 -16.14 1.15 6.37
CA ASP A 202 -15.42 2.32 6.90
C ASP A 202 -14.04 1.97 7.48
N GLY A 203 -13.62 0.71 7.41
CA GLY A 203 -12.39 0.22 8.01
C GLY A 203 -11.68 -0.87 7.22
N LEU A 204 -10.53 -1.28 7.75
CA LEU A 204 -9.75 -2.41 7.26
C LEU A 204 -10.45 -3.75 7.57
N PRO A 205 -10.10 -4.85 6.88
CA PRO A 205 -10.69 -6.17 7.16
C PRO A 205 -10.48 -6.59 8.61
N VAL A 206 -11.53 -7.14 9.24
CA VAL A 206 -11.55 -7.51 10.67
C VAL A 206 -10.79 -8.80 10.94
N SER A 207 -10.68 -9.69 9.97
CA SER A 207 -9.83 -10.88 10.05
C SER A 207 -9.40 -11.29 8.66
N GLY A 208 -8.33 -12.07 8.57
CA GLY A 208 -7.89 -12.57 7.28
C GLY A 208 -6.69 -13.49 7.39
N HIS A 209 -6.47 -14.21 6.30
CA HIS A 209 -5.28 -14.97 6.01
C HIS A 209 -4.79 -14.56 4.63
N ALA A 210 -3.54 -14.10 4.55
CA ALA A 210 -2.90 -13.75 3.29
C ALA A 210 -1.56 -14.46 3.18
N ALA A 211 -1.29 -15.02 2.01
CA ALA A 211 -0.02 -15.63 1.67
C ALA A 211 0.59 -14.90 0.47
N ALA A 212 1.88 -14.62 0.54
CA ALA A 212 2.62 -14.00 -0.54
C ALA A 212 3.93 -14.74 -0.80
N THR A 213 4.30 -14.88 -2.07
CA THR A 213 5.61 -15.39 -2.47
C THR A 213 6.40 -14.25 -3.08
N LEU A 214 7.61 -14.02 -2.58
CA LEU A 214 8.50 -12.97 -3.05
C LEU A 214 9.95 -13.46 -3.15
N ARG A 215 10.75 -12.77 -3.96
CA ARG A 215 12.21 -12.94 -4.03
C ARG A 215 12.85 -11.74 -3.36
N LEU A 216 13.66 -11.97 -2.34
CA LEU A 216 14.39 -10.89 -1.68
C LEU A 216 15.71 -10.63 -2.43
N PRO A 217 16.18 -9.38 -2.58
CA PRO A 217 17.39 -9.07 -3.35
C PRO A 217 18.67 -9.76 -2.87
N GLN A 218 18.75 -10.06 -1.56
CA GLN A 218 19.88 -10.76 -0.94
C GLN A 218 19.63 -12.27 -0.77
N GLU A 219 18.50 -12.77 -1.27
CA GLU A 219 18.10 -14.18 -1.19
C GLU A 219 18.14 -14.86 -2.56
N PRO A 220 18.89 -15.97 -2.70
CA PRO A 220 18.83 -16.77 -3.92
C PRO A 220 17.49 -17.52 -4.06
N LEU A 221 16.83 -17.84 -2.92
CA LEU A 221 15.61 -18.63 -2.84
C LEU A 221 14.36 -17.74 -2.71
N LEU A 222 13.22 -18.29 -3.13
CA LEU A 222 11.91 -17.67 -2.88
C LEU A 222 11.58 -17.76 -1.39
N VAL A 223 10.99 -16.70 -0.86
CA VAL A 223 10.42 -16.67 0.49
C VAL A 223 8.91 -16.60 0.40
N ASP A 224 8.25 -17.33 1.28
CA ASP A 224 6.81 -17.30 1.47
C ASP A 224 6.51 -16.54 2.76
N ALA A 225 5.60 -15.57 2.67
CA ALA A 225 5.16 -14.74 3.77
C ALA A 225 3.68 -15.01 4.03
N GLU A 226 3.35 -15.38 5.25
CA GLU A 226 1.99 -15.64 5.70
C GLU A 226 1.59 -14.62 6.78
N LEU A 227 0.46 -13.97 6.58
CA LEU A 227 -0.14 -13.01 7.48
C LEU A 227 -1.51 -13.53 7.90
N GLU A 228 -1.68 -13.82 9.18
CA GLU A 228 -2.97 -14.18 9.76
C GLU A 228 -3.35 -13.19 10.85
N TRP A 229 -4.62 -12.79 10.89
CA TRP A 229 -5.12 -11.92 11.95
C TRP A 229 -6.59 -12.11 12.27
N ARG A 230 -6.93 -11.69 13.48
CA ARG A 230 -8.30 -11.58 13.96
C ARG A 230 -8.43 -10.35 14.84
N ASP A 231 -9.48 -9.58 14.56
CA ASP A 231 -9.79 -8.30 15.18
C ASP A 231 -8.61 -7.33 15.07
N ASN A 232 -7.90 -7.15 16.17
CA ASN A 232 -6.85 -6.15 16.31
C ASN A 232 -5.48 -6.78 16.59
N ALA A 233 -5.31 -8.08 16.39
CA ALA A 233 -4.04 -8.76 16.55
C ALA A 233 -3.82 -9.85 15.49
N GLY A 234 -2.57 -10.14 15.21
CA GLY A 234 -2.19 -11.13 14.21
C GLY A 234 -0.72 -11.47 14.27
N GLN A 235 -0.28 -12.22 13.28
CA GLN A 235 1.10 -12.70 13.18
C GLN A 235 1.52 -12.69 11.71
N LEU A 236 2.73 -12.17 11.46
CA LEU A 236 3.39 -12.28 10.17
C LEU A 236 4.55 -13.27 10.30
N ILE A 237 4.52 -14.35 9.53
CA ILE A 237 5.59 -15.34 9.46
C ILE A 237 6.20 -15.30 8.06
N VAL A 238 7.52 -15.25 7.96
CA VAL A 238 8.24 -15.31 6.68
C VAL A 238 9.20 -16.48 6.72
N MET A 239 9.09 -17.38 5.75
CA MET A 239 9.91 -18.58 5.64
C MET A 239 10.64 -18.62 4.30
N ALA A 240 11.92 -19.00 4.32
CA ALA A 240 12.60 -19.42 3.10
C ALA A 240 12.23 -20.86 2.76
N ARG A 241 11.94 -21.13 1.48
CA ARG A 241 11.67 -22.50 1.04
C ARG A 241 12.86 -23.41 1.32
N GLY A 242 12.59 -24.53 2.01
CA GLY A 242 13.61 -25.51 2.39
C GLY A 242 14.35 -25.20 3.69
N ASN A 243 13.98 -24.14 4.42
CA ASN A 243 14.48 -23.86 5.76
C ASN A 243 13.40 -24.15 6.81
N PRO A 244 13.70 -24.94 7.87
CA PRO A 244 12.72 -25.19 8.95
C PRO A 244 12.46 -23.97 9.83
N ASP A 245 13.42 -23.05 9.96
CA ASP A 245 13.29 -21.89 10.84
C ASP A 245 12.79 -20.66 10.08
N PRO A 246 11.82 -19.89 10.63
CA PRO A 246 11.33 -18.68 10.01
C PRO A 246 12.41 -17.59 10.00
N ILE A 247 12.48 -16.82 8.90
CA ILE A 247 13.31 -15.62 8.78
C ILE A 247 12.72 -14.51 9.65
N LEU A 248 11.39 -14.39 9.67
CA LEU A 248 10.67 -13.42 10.49
C LEU A 248 9.45 -14.08 11.12
N ASP A 249 9.20 -13.78 12.38
CA ASP A 249 8.00 -14.14 13.11
C ASP A 249 7.60 -12.94 13.96
N LEU A 250 6.60 -12.19 13.51
CA LEU A 250 6.22 -10.90 14.06
C LEU A 250 4.77 -10.94 14.55
N PRO A 251 4.53 -11.25 15.83
CA PRO A 251 3.22 -11.05 16.44
C PRO A 251 2.98 -9.55 16.60
N TRP A 252 1.84 -9.09 16.10
CA TRP A 252 1.46 -7.69 16.13
C TRP A 252 0.09 -7.52 16.78
N ALA A 253 -0.09 -6.36 17.41
CA ALA A 253 -1.37 -5.91 17.92
C ALA A 253 -1.55 -4.43 17.59
N VAL A 254 -2.78 -4.02 17.35
CA VAL A 254 -3.13 -2.66 16.97
C VAL A 254 -4.27 -2.13 17.83
N THR A 255 -4.24 -0.84 18.09
CA THR A 255 -5.31 -0.05 18.71
C THR A 255 -5.48 1.21 17.87
N ARG A 256 -6.48 2.04 18.17
CA ARG A 256 -6.65 3.32 17.45
C ARG A 256 -5.43 4.23 17.50
N GLN A 257 -4.64 4.13 18.57
CA GLN A 257 -3.50 5.02 18.82
C GLN A 257 -2.15 4.36 18.57
N ARG A 258 -2.06 3.03 18.58
CA ARG A 258 -0.77 2.33 18.59
C ARG A 258 -0.81 1.01 17.84
N LEU A 259 0.21 0.77 17.01
CA LEU A 259 0.60 -0.55 16.52
C LEU A 259 1.82 -1.02 17.30
N THR A 260 1.81 -2.27 17.76
CA THR A 260 2.89 -2.86 18.56
C THR A 260 3.31 -4.21 18.02
N ILE A 261 4.61 -4.47 18.04
CA ILE A 261 5.24 -5.78 17.91
C ILE A 261 6.07 -5.94 19.20
N SER A 262 5.80 -6.94 20.03
CA SER A 262 6.40 -7.02 21.38
C SER A 262 7.47 -8.11 21.54
N ASP A 263 7.32 -9.25 20.86
CA ASP A 263 8.27 -10.39 20.90
C ASP A 263 8.54 -10.92 19.50
N GLY A 264 8.77 -10.01 18.55
CA GLY A 264 9.14 -10.37 17.19
C GLY A 264 10.47 -11.12 17.18
N ARG A 265 10.59 -12.13 16.33
CA ARG A 265 11.80 -12.91 16.13
C ARG A 265 12.26 -12.74 14.70
N TRP A 266 13.58 -12.72 14.53
CA TRP A 266 14.18 -12.66 13.23
C TRP A 266 15.41 -13.55 13.18
N ASN A 267 15.66 -14.12 12.01
CA ASN A 267 16.77 -14.99 11.72
C ASN A 267 17.28 -14.71 10.31
N TRP A 268 18.57 -14.49 10.20
CA TRP A 268 19.30 -14.31 8.96
C TRP A 268 20.35 -15.44 8.84
N PRO A 269 19.97 -16.59 8.27
CA PRO A 269 20.79 -17.80 8.27
C PRO A 269 21.88 -17.85 7.18
N TYR A 270 22.04 -16.79 6.38
CA TYR A 270 22.84 -16.82 5.14
C TYR A 270 24.33 -16.53 5.33
N GLN A 271 25.13 -16.93 4.34
CA GLN A 271 26.57 -17.17 4.50
C GLN A 271 27.38 -15.95 4.99
N GLY A 272 28.30 -16.23 5.93
CA GLY A 272 29.30 -15.30 6.44
C GLY A 272 29.06 -14.86 7.90
N PHE A 273 27.80 -14.55 8.25
CA PHE A 273 27.43 -14.09 9.59
C PHE A 273 25.97 -14.46 9.89
N PRO A 274 25.70 -15.64 10.50
CA PRO A 274 24.36 -15.96 10.95
C PRO A 274 23.98 -14.96 12.05
N LEU A 275 22.94 -14.18 11.79
CA LEU A 275 22.42 -13.21 12.74
C LEU A 275 21.02 -13.64 13.14
N SER A 276 20.70 -13.50 14.42
CA SER A 276 19.33 -13.75 14.87
C SER A 276 19.02 -12.83 16.03
N GLY A 277 17.76 -12.75 16.41
CA GLY A 277 17.42 -12.13 17.67
C GLY A 277 15.96 -11.82 17.79
N ARG A 278 15.69 -10.78 18.57
CA ARG A 278 14.35 -10.35 18.89
C ARG A 278 14.17 -8.89 18.56
N LEU A 279 12.97 -8.50 18.21
CA LEU A 279 12.62 -7.13 17.97
C LEU A 279 11.31 -6.77 18.67
N ALA A 280 11.29 -5.57 19.20
CA ALA A 280 10.08 -4.91 19.65
C ALA A 280 9.97 -3.57 18.94
N PHE A 281 8.77 -3.23 18.49
CA PHE A 281 8.53 -2.05 17.67
C PHE A 281 7.16 -1.47 17.99
N ASN A 282 7.07 -0.14 18.08
CA ASN A 282 5.84 0.59 18.36
C ASN A 282 5.70 1.74 17.36
N ILE A 283 4.49 1.89 16.83
CA ILE A 283 4.08 3.03 16.02
C ILE A 283 2.90 3.70 16.72
N ASP A 284 3.15 4.86 17.33
CA ASP A 284 2.10 5.70 17.89
C ASP A 284 1.48 6.59 16.80
N ASN A 285 0.20 6.94 16.95
CA ASN A 285 -0.59 7.81 16.06
C ASN A 285 -0.64 7.38 14.58
N TRP A 286 -0.58 6.08 14.31
CA TRP A 286 -0.54 5.56 12.94
C TRP A 286 -1.75 5.95 12.07
N GLN A 287 -2.94 6.16 12.67
CA GLN A 287 -4.15 6.59 11.94
C GLN A 287 -4.08 8.02 11.41
N ALA A 288 -3.23 8.87 11.99
CA ALA A 288 -3.04 10.25 11.52
C ALA A 288 -2.13 10.32 10.27
N GLY A 289 -1.70 9.17 9.72
CA GLY A 289 -0.81 9.06 8.57
C GLY A 289 0.66 8.93 8.95
N PRO A 290 1.51 8.47 8.01
CA PRO A 290 2.94 8.21 8.25
C PRO A 290 3.69 9.44 8.76
N ASP A 291 3.30 10.65 8.32
CA ASP A 291 3.96 11.89 8.73
C ASP A 291 3.69 12.31 10.17
N ASN A 292 2.61 11.81 10.76
CA ASN A 292 2.22 12.09 12.15
C ASN A 292 2.49 10.91 13.08
N ALA A 293 2.88 9.77 12.51
CA ALA A 293 3.21 8.57 13.26
C ALA A 293 4.57 8.72 13.96
N ARG A 294 4.65 8.28 15.21
CA ARG A 294 5.91 8.23 15.96
C ARG A 294 6.38 6.80 16.12
N VAL A 295 7.56 6.53 15.60
CA VAL A 295 8.17 5.20 15.56
C VAL A 295 9.19 5.07 16.69
N SER A 296 9.15 3.93 17.39
CA SER A 296 10.17 3.53 18.35
C SER A 296 10.36 2.03 18.34
N GLY A 297 11.53 1.54 18.75
CA GLY A 297 11.77 0.11 18.79
C GLY A 297 13.13 -0.27 19.36
N ARG A 298 13.32 -1.57 19.49
CA ARG A 298 14.56 -2.18 19.95
C ARG A 298 14.76 -3.47 19.17
N LEU A 299 15.91 -3.59 18.53
CA LEU A 299 16.34 -4.78 17.80
C LEU A 299 17.54 -5.38 18.53
N ASN A 300 17.39 -6.61 18.99
CA ASN A 300 18.46 -7.42 19.54
C ASN A 300 19.11 -8.24 18.42
N ILE A 301 20.44 -8.24 18.39
CA ILE A 301 21.27 -8.87 17.37
C ILE A 301 22.24 -9.81 18.08
N LEU A 302 21.97 -11.09 18.00
CA LEU A 302 22.86 -12.16 18.41
C LEU A 302 23.77 -12.52 17.24
N THR A 303 25.07 -12.40 17.48
CA THR A 303 26.11 -12.81 16.54
C THR A 303 26.79 -14.06 17.08
N GLN A 304 27.11 -15.02 16.20
CA GLN A 304 27.88 -16.21 16.56
C GLN A 304 29.11 -16.33 15.65
N GLY A 305 30.29 -16.53 16.25
CA GLY A 305 31.55 -16.82 15.56
C GLY A 305 32.44 -17.76 16.38
N ASP A 306 33.68 -17.98 15.93
CA ASP A 306 34.61 -18.94 16.56
C ASP A 306 34.96 -18.57 18.02
N ALA A 307 34.98 -17.27 18.35
CA ALA A 307 35.13 -16.75 19.71
C ALA A 307 33.84 -16.79 20.58
N GLY A 308 32.80 -17.48 20.12
CA GLY A 308 31.53 -17.69 20.82
C GLY A 308 30.42 -16.69 20.44
N LYS A 309 29.41 -16.57 21.31
CA LYS A 309 28.26 -15.68 21.11
C LYS A 309 28.56 -14.27 21.59
N ALA A 310 27.96 -13.28 20.94
CA ALA A 310 27.93 -11.88 21.36
C ALA A 310 26.58 -11.25 21.03
N ASN A 311 26.30 -10.10 21.64
CA ASN A 311 25.02 -9.43 21.54
C ASN A 311 25.19 -7.94 21.31
N ALA A 312 24.51 -7.43 20.29
CA ALA A 312 24.36 -6.01 20.02
C ALA A 312 22.88 -5.63 20.06
N VAL A 313 22.60 -4.41 20.47
CA VAL A 313 21.26 -3.86 20.60
C VAL A 313 21.21 -2.56 19.80
N LEU A 314 20.31 -2.51 18.82
CA LEU A 314 19.93 -1.29 18.14
C LEU A 314 18.65 -0.74 18.77
N THR A 315 18.74 0.45 19.36
CA THR A 315 17.57 1.21 19.82
C THR A 315 17.18 2.21 18.75
N ILE A 316 15.88 2.31 18.46
CA ILE A 316 15.29 3.14 17.42
C ILE A 316 14.28 4.09 18.07
N GLY A 317 14.40 5.38 17.80
CA GLY A 317 13.43 6.37 18.21
C GLY A 317 13.42 6.69 19.72
N PRO A 318 12.37 7.38 20.18
CA PRO A 318 11.21 7.82 19.41
C PRO A 318 11.56 8.87 18.34
N GLY A 319 11.01 8.71 17.13
CA GLY A 319 11.24 9.64 16.02
C GLY A 319 10.21 9.51 14.90
N LYS A 320 10.41 10.26 13.81
CA LYS A 320 9.52 10.29 12.63
C LYS A 320 10.21 9.66 11.42
N LEU A 321 9.47 8.87 10.65
CA LEU A 321 9.86 8.38 9.33
C LEU A 321 8.87 8.90 8.31
N SER A 322 9.35 9.57 7.26
CA SER A 322 8.51 10.25 6.26
C SER A 322 9.15 10.19 4.88
N MET A 323 8.30 10.30 3.85
CA MET A 323 8.74 10.42 2.47
C MET A 323 9.39 11.78 2.17
N ASP A 324 9.12 12.80 2.98
CA ASP A 324 9.70 14.13 2.79
C ASP A 324 10.92 14.35 3.70
N SER A 325 10.74 14.17 4.99
CA SER A 325 11.78 14.43 5.99
C SER A 325 11.58 13.56 7.23
N SER A 326 12.49 12.59 7.39
CA SER A 326 12.62 11.74 8.56
C SER A 326 13.53 12.41 9.59
N GLU A 327 13.26 12.15 10.87
CA GLU A 327 14.17 12.48 11.97
C GLU A 327 14.04 11.37 13.02
N MET A 328 15.02 10.47 13.02
CA MET A 328 14.97 9.24 13.80
C MET A 328 16.30 9.01 14.53
N PRO A 329 16.34 9.17 15.87
CA PRO A 329 17.52 8.83 16.65
C PRO A 329 17.72 7.32 16.67
N LEU A 330 18.97 6.89 16.53
CA LEU A 330 19.39 5.49 16.54
C LEU A 330 20.56 5.31 17.50
N GLN A 331 20.64 4.18 18.18
CA GLN A 331 21.82 3.84 18.97
C GLN A 331 22.11 2.34 18.89
N LEU A 332 23.23 1.98 18.26
CA LEU A 332 23.75 0.62 18.31
C LEU A 332 24.73 0.50 19.47
N THR A 333 24.52 -0.48 20.35
CA THR A 333 25.41 -0.74 21.49
C THR A 333 25.59 -2.24 21.69
N GLY A 334 26.83 -2.68 21.89
CA GLY A 334 27.13 -4.05 22.28
C GLY A 334 28.33 -4.61 21.55
N GLU A 335 28.35 -5.93 21.41
CA GLU A 335 29.50 -6.67 20.92
C GLU A 335 29.14 -7.52 19.71
N ALA A 336 30.08 -7.62 18.79
CA ALA A 336 30.03 -8.57 17.69
C ALA A 336 31.35 -9.36 17.66
N LYS A 337 31.26 -10.66 17.42
CA LYS A 337 32.42 -11.54 17.33
C LYS A 337 32.51 -12.15 15.96
N GLN A 338 33.71 -12.11 15.38
CA GLN A 338 33.99 -12.69 14.08
C GLN A 338 35.39 -13.31 14.10
N LYS A 339 35.47 -14.63 13.94
CA LYS A 339 36.74 -15.37 14.06
C LYS A 339 37.47 -14.98 15.35
N ASP A 340 38.70 -14.49 15.24
CA ASP A 340 39.55 -14.03 16.35
C ASP A 340 39.36 -12.55 16.72
N LEU A 341 38.46 -11.83 16.05
CA LEU A 341 38.19 -10.41 16.31
C LEU A 341 36.92 -10.22 17.13
N ILE A 342 37.03 -9.32 18.12
CA ILE A 342 35.90 -8.87 18.94
C ILE A 342 35.72 -7.39 18.70
N PHE A 343 34.52 -6.99 18.30
CA PHE A 343 34.11 -5.62 18.10
C PHE A 343 33.23 -5.13 19.25
N TYR A 344 33.45 -3.89 19.69
CA TYR A 344 32.67 -3.19 20.69
C TYR A 344 32.12 -1.92 20.08
N ALA A 345 30.79 -1.81 19.96
CA ALA A 345 30.12 -0.69 19.36
C ALA A 345 29.41 0.15 20.42
N VAL A 346 29.60 1.47 20.37
CA VAL A 346 28.71 2.47 20.96
C VAL A 346 28.51 3.53 19.89
N LEU A 347 27.45 3.40 19.10
CA LEU A 347 27.23 4.20 17.90
C LEU A 347 25.87 4.91 17.96
N PRO A 348 25.75 6.02 18.70
CA PRO A 348 24.62 6.93 18.56
C PRO A 348 24.67 7.58 17.17
N ALA A 349 23.52 7.69 16.53
CA ALA A 349 23.36 8.27 15.21
C ALA A 349 21.98 8.92 15.06
N MET A 350 21.84 9.75 14.02
CA MET A 350 20.58 10.35 13.61
C MET A 350 20.32 10.01 12.15
N PHE A 351 19.17 9.40 11.88
CA PHE A 351 18.68 9.14 10.53
C PHE A 351 17.79 10.31 10.10
N ARG A 352 18.13 10.93 8.96
CA ARG A 352 17.50 12.13 8.41
C ARG A 352 17.23 12.01 6.92
N GLY A 353 16.43 12.95 6.40
CA GLY A 353 16.11 13.03 4.97
C GLY A 353 14.90 12.20 4.59
N SER A 354 14.56 12.19 3.31
CA SER A 354 13.46 11.37 2.80
C SER A 354 13.82 9.89 2.82
N LEU A 355 12.83 9.01 2.89
CA LEU A 355 13.06 7.57 2.73
C LEU A 355 13.61 7.20 1.33
N ALA A 356 13.47 8.08 0.34
CA ALA A 356 14.05 7.92 -0.99
C ALA A 356 15.54 8.35 -1.07
N ASP A 357 15.97 9.28 -0.23
CA ASP A 357 17.36 9.76 -0.16
C ASP A 357 17.81 9.91 1.31
N PRO A 358 17.93 8.79 2.05
CA PRO A 358 18.20 8.83 3.48
C PRO A 358 19.66 9.17 3.80
N GLN A 359 19.88 9.79 4.96
CA GLN A 359 21.20 10.06 5.52
C GLN A 359 21.28 9.61 6.98
N LEU A 360 22.27 8.79 7.31
CA LEU A 360 22.61 8.43 8.67
C LEU A 360 23.84 9.23 9.11
N THR A 361 23.75 10.01 10.18
CA THR A 361 24.89 10.77 10.73
C THR A 361 25.22 10.29 12.13
N PHE A 362 26.45 9.85 12.37
CA PHE A 362 26.91 9.44 13.69
C PHE A 362 27.10 10.65 14.61
N ALA A 363 26.52 10.56 15.81
CA ALA A 363 26.53 11.63 16.82
C ALA A 363 27.86 11.64 17.61
N PRO A 364 28.14 12.73 18.36
CA PRO A 364 29.26 12.74 19.30
C PRO A 364 29.22 11.54 20.26
N GLY A 365 30.38 10.93 20.48
CA GLY A 365 30.49 9.70 21.27
C GLY A 365 30.40 8.40 20.46
N ALA A 366 30.12 8.47 19.16
CA ALA A 366 30.19 7.31 18.27
C ALA A 366 31.61 6.74 18.18
N LEU A 367 31.78 5.53 18.71
CA LEU A 367 33.04 4.82 18.77
C LEU A 367 32.81 3.33 18.48
N LEU A 368 33.53 2.82 17.48
CA LEU A 368 33.73 1.39 17.28
C LEU A 368 35.12 1.04 17.78
N ARG A 369 35.25 -0.07 18.51
CA ARG A 369 36.54 -0.63 18.90
C ARG A 369 36.66 -2.06 18.44
N SER A 370 37.86 -2.53 18.18
CA SER A 370 38.12 -3.96 18.04
C SER A 370 39.40 -4.37 18.74
N ARG A 371 39.51 -5.67 19.02
CA ARG A 371 40.72 -6.34 19.50
C ARG A 371 40.78 -7.74 18.94
N GLY A 372 41.97 -8.33 18.92
CA GLY A 372 42.16 -9.72 18.51
C GLY A 372 43.31 -9.90 17.54
N ARG A 373 43.39 -11.07 16.92
CA ARG A 373 44.48 -11.40 15.99
C ARG A 373 44.05 -11.16 14.55
N VAL A 374 44.85 -10.43 13.79
CA VAL A 374 44.60 -10.18 12.35
C VAL A 374 45.52 -11.02 11.47
N ILE A 375 46.77 -11.21 11.90
CA ILE A 375 47.78 -12.08 11.27
C ILE A 375 48.63 -12.74 12.36
N ASP A 376 49.25 -13.90 12.08
CA ASP A 376 50.00 -14.69 13.08
C ASP A 376 51.16 -13.95 13.76
N ALA A 377 51.66 -12.88 13.15
CA ALA A 377 52.79 -12.09 13.64
C ALA A 377 52.39 -10.81 14.42
N LEU A 378 51.11 -10.45 14.49
CA LEU A 378 50.65 -9.18 15.06
C LEU A 378 49.38 -9.36 15.89
N ASP A 379 49.52 -9.24 17.21
CA ASP A 379 48.38 -9.19 18.12
C ASP A 379 47.91 -7.74 18.29
N ILE A 380 46.63 -7.49 17.98
CA ILE A 380 46.02 -6.16 18.11
C ILE A 380 45.42 -6.02 19.50
N ASP A 381 46.07 -5.18 20.31
CA ASP A 381 45.58 -4.81 21.64
C ASP A 381 44.27 -4.04 21.52
N GLU A 382 44.24 -3.03 20.65
CA GLU A 382 43.06 -2.20 20.43
C GLU A 382 43.13 -1.46 19.09
N ILE A 383 42.05 -1.49 18.31
CA ILE A 383 41.77 -0.48 17.29
C ILE A 383 40.58 0.36 17.76
N ARG A 384 40.70 1.68 17.63
CA ARG A 384 39.62 2.64 17.92
C ARG A 384 39.26 3.40 16.65
N TRP A 385 37.99 3.37 16.28
CA TRP A 385 37.41 4.18 15.19
C TRP A 385 36.41 5.18 15.76
N PRO A 386 36.84 6.44 16.01
CA PRO A 386 35.92 7.53 16.29
C PRO A 386 35.12 7.84 15.02
N LEU A 387 33.80 7.74 15.11
CA LEU A 387 32.89 7.91 13.97
C LEU A 387 32.04 9.18 14.07
N ALA A 388 32.23 10.01 15.10
CA ALA A 388 31.47 11.25 15.27
C ALA A 388 31.54 12.14 14.02
N GLY A 389 30.38 12.53 13.48
CA GLY A 389 30.26 13.35 12.28
C GLY A 389 30.36 12.58 10.96
N VAL A 390 30.67 11.28 10.98
CA VAL A 390 30.61 10.43 9.77
C VAL A 390 29.17 10.31 9.31
N LYS A 391 28.97 10.45 8.00
CA LYS A 391 27.68 10.37 7.31
C LYS A 391 27.67 9.19 6.37
N VAL A 392 26.58 8.43 6.39
CA VAL A 392 26.33 7.32 5.48
C VAL A 392 25.08 7.64 4.67
N THR A 393 25.19 7.51 3.36
CA THR A 393 24.10 7.73 2.39
C THR A 393 24.09 6.58 1.38
N PRO A 394 23.01 6.41 0.59
CA PRO A 394 23.00 5.45 -0.51
C PRO A 394 24.14 5.67 -1.53
N ARG A 395 24.69 6.88 -1.62
CA ARG A 395 25.78 7.24 -2.56
C ARG A 395 27.18 6.99 -1.99
N GLY A 396 27.30 6.69 -0.70
CA GLY A 396 28.59 6.43 -0.06
C GLY A 396 28.69 7.00 1.36
N VAL A 397 29.94 7.05 1.84
CA VAL A 397 30.31 7.48 3.19
C VAL A 397 31.15 8.76 3.11
N ASP A 398 30.82 9.74 3.94
CA ASP A 398 31.53 11.02 4.05
C ASP A 398 31.92 11.30 5.51
N GLY A 399 33.04 11.99 5.73
CA GLY A 399 33.55 12.37 7.05
C GLY A 399 34.88 11.74 7.45
N ARG A 400 35.30 11.96 8.71
CA ARG A 400 36.61 11.57 9.23
C ARG A 400 36.65 10.08 9.59
N LEU A 401 37.05 9.25 8.63
CA LEU A 401 37.32 7.82 8.85
C LEU A 401 38.78 7.61 9.27
N GLN A 402 39.05 7.70 10.58
CA GLN A 402 40.39 7.44 11.13
C GLN A 402 40.34 6.29 12.13
N ALA A 403 41.40 5.48 12.12
CA ALA A 403 41.62 4.39 13.06
C ALA A 403 42.86 4.70 13.90
N ILE A 404 42.78 4.48 15.20
CA ILE A 404 43.93 4.53 16.12
C ILE A 404 44.23 3.08 16.49
N LEU A 405 45.37 2.58 16.03
CA LEU A 405 45.81 1.20 16.25
C LEU A 405 46.87 1.16 17.36
N ARG A 406 46.69 0.24 18.30
CA ARG A 406 47.71 -0.22 19.23
C ARG A 406 47.88 -1.73 19.03
N ALA A 407 49.10 -2.13 18.69
CA ALA A 407 49.47 -3.52 18.48
C ALA A 407 50.87 -3.75 19.03
N HIS A 408 51.17 -5.00 19.33
CA HIS A 408 52.52 -5.45 19.67
C HIS A 408 52.91 -6.64 18.80
N GLU A 409 54.19 -6.71 18.50
CA GLU A 409 54.82 -7.86 17.86
C GLU A 409 55.15 -8.89 18.96
N LYS A 410 55.06 -10.17 18.62
CA LYS A 410 55.18 -11.25 19.59
C LYS A 410 56.62 -11.55 20.00
#